data_AF-A0A368EWW5-F1
#
_entry.id   AF-A0A368EWW5-F1
#
_cell.length_a   1.000
_cell.length_b   1.000
_cell.length_c   1.000
_cell.angle_alpha   90.00
_cell.angle_beta   90.00
_cell.angle_gamma   90.00
#
_symmetry.space_group_name_H-M   'P 1'
#
loop_
_entity.id
_entity.type
_entity.pdbx_description
1 polymer ?
#
loop_
_entity_poly.entity_id
_entity_poly.type
_entity_poly.pdbx_seq_one_letter_code
_entity_poly.pdbx_strand_id
1 'polypeptide(L)' 'VPGTALRINGKLTQGENIADNGGVKQAFRAYKNYLKKHGEEKRIKGLEQFNNEQMFFLGYATLKREQGKEKKCLWKTL' A
#
# COMPACT_ATOMS: atom_id res chain seq x y z
N VAL A 1 10.23 21.90 0.96
CA VAL A 1 10.25 22.42 -0.43
C VAL A 1 8.99 23.27 -0.62
N PRO A 2 9.10 24.60 -0.75
CA PRO A 2 7.96 25.43 -1.12
C PRO A 2 7.63 25.23 -2.61
N GLY A 3 6.35 25.31 -3.00
CA GLY A 3 5.99 25.52 -4.40
C GLY A 3 5.61 24.31 -5.27
N THR A 4 4.78 23.38 -4.78
CA THR A 4 3.94 22.59 -5.71
C THR A 4 2.47 22.83 -5.38
N ALA A 5 1.88 23.87 -5.97
CA ALA A 5 0.43 24.05 -6.00
C ALA A 5 -0.26 23.01 -6.92
N LEU A 6 0.30 21.80 -7.02
CA LEU A 6 -0.24 20.69 -7.79
C LEU A 6 -1.31 20.03 -6.94
N ARG A 7 -2.55 20.49 -7.10
CA ARG A 7 -3.71 19.78 -6.59
C ARG A 7 -4.01 18.60 -7.51
N ILE A 8 -4.07 17.40 -6.93
CA ILE A 8 -4.49 16.21 -7.66
C ILE A 8 -5.97 16.37 -8.03
N ASN A 9 -6.30 16.17 -9.31
CA ASN A 9 -7.69 16.18 -9.76
C ASN A 9 -8.39 14.89 -9.32
N GLY A 10 -9.28 15.00 -8.33
CA GLY A 10 -10.00 13.86 -7.77
C GLY A 10 -10.90 13.11 -8.77
N LYS A 11 -11.40 13.77 -9.82
CA LYS A 11 -12.20 13.10 -10.86
C LYS A 11 -11.35 12.18 -11.73
N LEU A 12 -10.13 12.60 -12.06
CA LEU A 12 -9.21 11.81 -12.88
C LEU A 12 -8.62 10.62 -12.11
N THR A 13 -8.40 10.77 -10.80
CA THR A 13 -7.80 9.72 -9.96
C THR A 13 -8.83 8.82 -9.29
N GLN A 14 -10.13 9.10 -9.44
CA GLN A 14 -11.20 8.41 -8.71
C GLN A 14 -11.18 6.90 -8.91
N GLY A 15 -10.99 6.43 -10.14
CA GLY A 15 -10.95 5.00 -10.46
C GLY A 15 -9.81 4.27 -9.76
N GLU A 16 -8.60 4.80 -9.85
CA GLU A 16 -7.43 4.24 -9.17
C GLU A 16 -7.58 4.32 -7.64
N ASN A 17 -8.10 5.43 -7.10
CA ASN A 17 -8.35 5.58 -5.66
C ASN A 17 -9.36 4.55 -5.14
N ILE A 18 -10.42 4.26 -5.91
CA ILE A 18 -11.41 3.23 -5.57
C ILE A 18 -10.76 1.84 -5.61
N ALA A 19 -10.04 1.53 -6.68
CA ALA A 19 -9.38 0.24 -6.85
C ALA A 19 -8.35 -0.01 -5.74
N ASP A 20 -7.54 0.98 -5.39
CA ASP A 20 -6.52 0.88 -4.36
C ASP A 20 -7.13 0.68 -2.96
N ASN A 21 -8.15 1.48 -2.59
CA ASN A 21 -8.83 1.33 -1.31
C ASN A 21 -9.62 0.01 -1.20
N GLY A 22 -10.26 -0.40 -2.29
CA GLY A 22 -10.95 -1.68 -2.38
C GLY A 22 -9.97 -2.85 -2.24
N GLY A 23 -8.88 -2.81 -2.99
CA GLY A 23 -7.85 -3.84 -3.03
C GLY A 23 -7.20 -4.07 -1.66
N VAL A 24 -6.72 -3.01 -1.01
CA VAL A 24 -6.08 -3.14 0.31
C VAL A 24 -7.05 -3.67 1.37
N LYS A 25 -8.32 -3.28 1.32
CA LYS A 25 -9.36 -3.77 2.23
C LYS A 25 -9.64 -5.26 2.04
N GLN A 26 -9.73 -5.74 0.80
CA GLN A 26 -9.95 -7.15 0.52
C GLN A 26 -8.72 -8.00 0.86
N ALA A 27 -7.52 -7.53 0.53
CA ALA A 27 -6.28 -8.20 0.88
C ALA A 27 -6.11 -8.35 2.40
N PHE A 28 -6.38 -7.29 3.17
CA PHE A 28 -6.31 -7.36 4.63
C PHE A 28 -7.36 -8.31 5.23
N ARG A 29 -8.57 -8.34 4.68
CA ARG A 29 -9.60 -9.33 5.07
C ARG A 29 -9.15 -10.77 4.81
N ALA A 30 -8.58 -11.03 3.63
CA ALA A 30 -8.03 -12.34 3.30
C ALA A 30 -6.91 -12.73 4.26
N TYR A 31 -6.03 -11.79 4.61
CA TYR A 31 -4.96 -11.99 5.59
C TYR A 31 -5.50 -12.36 6.98
N LYS A 32 -6.50 -11.62 7.49
CA LYS A 32 -7.15 -11.96 8.76
C LYS A 32 -7.81 -13.34 8.75
N ASN A 33 -8.44 -13.71 7.63
CA ASN A 33 -9.03 -15.04 7.48
C ASN A 33 -7.97 -16.15 7.45
N TYR A 34 -6.82 -15.90 6.81
CA TYR A 34 -5.68 -16.80 6.83
C TYR A 34 -5.17 -17.03 8.26
N LEU A 35 -4.97 -15.98 9.05
CA LEU A 35 -4.53 -16.08 10.45
C LEU A 35 -5.56 -16.81 11.33
N LYS A 36 -6.87 -16.60 11.11
CA LYS A 36 -7.91 -17.36 11.81
C LYS A 36 -7.82 -18.86 11.55
N LYS A 37 -7.38 -19.26 10.35
CA LYS A 37 -7.29 -20.67 9.96
C LYS A 37 -5.97 -21.33 10.36
N HIS A 38 -4.87 -20.58 10.37
CA HIS A 38 -3.51 -21.14 10.54
C HIS A 38 -2.79 -20.67 11.81
N GLY A 39 -3.42 -19.79 12.60
CA GLY A 39 -2.80 -19.16 13.77
C GLY A 39 -1.97 -17.93 13.42
N GLU A 40 -1.36 -17.32 14.43
CA GLU A 40 -0.51 -16.14 14.24
C GLU A 40 0.83 -16.51 13.60
N GLU A 41 1.27 -15.67 12.66
CA GLU A 41 2.61 -15.77 12.10
C GLU A 41 3.67 -15.25 13.08
N LYS A 42 4.88 -15.82 13.00
CA LYS A 42 6.02 -15.35 13.78
C LYS A 42 6.38 -13.92 13.38
N ARG A 43 6.77 -13.12 14.37
CA ARG A 43 7.31 -11.77 14.15
C ARG A 43 8.61 -11.84 13.34
N ILE A 44 8.84 -10.82 12.52
CA ILE A 44 10.06 -10.69 11.71
C ILE A 44 11.22 -10.28 12.62
N LYS A 45 12.36 -10.96 12.46
CA LYS A 45 13.56 -10.67 13.24
C LYS A 45 14.08 -9.27 12.95
N GLY A 46 14.38 -8.49 13.99
CA GLY A 46 14.81 -7.10 13.91
C GLY A 46 13.68 -6.08 13.70
N LEU A 47 12.42 -6.52 13.64
CA LEU A 47 11.22 -5.69 13.52
C LEU A 47 10.11 -6.13 14.50
N GLU A 48 10.47 -6.81 15.58
CA GLU A 48 9.55 -7.42 16.54
C GLU A 48 8.67 -6.39 17.27
N GLN A 49 9.06 -5.11 17.27
CA GLN A 49 8.25 -4.01 17.80
C GLN A 49 6.96 -3.76 17.02
N PHE A 50 6.86 -4.26 15.78
CA PHE A 50 5.65 -4.18 14.97
C PHE A 50 4.87 -5.48 15.02
N ASN A 51 3.55 -5.37 15.17
CA ASN A 51 2.68 -6.53 15.00
C ASN A 51 2.47 -6.85 13.51
N ASN A 52 1.96 -8.05 13.21
CA ASN A 52 1.86 -8.51 11.82
C ASN A 52 0.86 -7.68 11.00
N GLU A 53 -0.15 -7.07 11.63
CA GLU A 53 -1.06 -6.15 10.94
C GLU A 53 -0.36 -4.85 10.55
N GLN A 54 0.47 -4.30 11.44
CA GLN A 54 1.32 -3.14 11.14
C GLN A 54 2.32 -3.50 10.03
N MET A 55 2.92 -4.68 10.09
CA MET A 55 3.81 -5.17 9.04
C MET A 55 3.11 -5.34 7.69
N PHE A 56 1.85 -5.78 7.67
CA PHE A 56 1.04 -5.82 6.45
C PHE A 56 0.95 -4.44 5.78
N PHE A 57 0.62 -3.39 6.55
CA PHE A 57 0.51 -2.03 6.01
C PHE A 57 1.87 -1.41 5.65
N LEU A 58 2.94 -1.74 6.38
CA LEU A 58 4.32 -1.36 6.00
C LEU A 58 4.72 -1.99 4.65
N GLY A 59 4.39 -3.27 4.42
CA GLY A 59 4.58 -3.95 3.14
C GLY A 59 3.78 -3.28 2.01
N TYR A 60 2.49 -3.02 2.25
CA TYR A 60 1.63 -2.32 1.28
C TYR A 60 2.18 -0.94 0.90
N ALA A 61 2.64 -0.15 1.89
CA ALA A 61 3.25 1.15 1.64
C ALA A 61 4.54 1.06 0.81
N THR A 62 5.37 0.04 1.06
CA THR A 62 6.61 -0.19 0.32
C THR A 62 6.33 -0.51 -1.15
N LEU A 63 5.34 -1.35 -1.43
CA LEU A 63 4.87 -1.64 -2.79
C LEU A 63 4.36 -0.39 -3.51
N LYS A 64 3.55 0.43 -2.84
CA LYS A 64 3.01 1.67 -3.42
C LYS A 64 4.11 2.68 -3.75
N ARG A 65 5.16 2.76 -2.93
CA ARG A 65 6.34 3.58 -3.21
C ARG A 65 7.04 3.16 -4.50
N GLU A 66 7.13 1.87 -4.77
CA GLU A 66 7.75 1.34 -6.00
C GLU A 66 6.90 1.64 -7.24
N GLN A 67 5.58 1.44 -7.16
CA GLN A 67 4.66 1.85 -8.23
C GLN A 67 4.75 3.35 -8.54
N GLY A 68 4.91 4.20 -7.52
CA GLY A 68 5.11 5.63 -7.71
C GLY A 68 6.39 5.98 -8.47
N LYS A 69 7.47 5.19 -8.31
CA LYS A 69 8.72 5.36 -9.08
C LYS A 69 8.55 4.93 -10.53
N GLU A 70 7.89 3.80 -10.76
CA GLU A 70 7.64 3.28 -12.11
C GLU A 70 6.75 4.21 -12.92
N LYS A 71 5.61 4.65 -12.35
CA LYS A 71 4.75 5.65 -12.97
C LYS A 71 5.58 6.89 -13.33
N LYS A 72 6.38 7.42 -12.40
CA LYS A 72 7.27 8.57 -12.66
C LYS A 72 8.29 8.32 -13.79
N CYS A 73 8.80 7.11 -13.97
CA CYS A 73 9.66 6.77 -15.09
C CYS A 73 8.90 6.77 -16.43
N LEU A 74 7.68 6.24 -16.48
CA LEU A 74 6.85 6.25 -17.68
C LEU A 74 6.50 7.68 -18.14
N TRP A 75 6.25 8.61 -17.20
CA TRP A 75 6.02 10.03 -17.53
C TRP A 75 7.28 10.80 -18.01
N LYS A 76 8.47 10.19 -18.02
CA LYS A 76 9.72 10.82 -18.47
C LYS A 76 10.14 10.43 -19.90
N THR A 77 9.37 9.57 -20.57
CA THR A 77 9.70 9.07 -21.93
C THR A 77 8.67 9.54 -22.99
N LEU A 78 7.89 10.57 -22.66
CA LEU A 78 7.01 11.31 -23.58
C LEU A 78 7.37 12.80 -23.54
#